data_AF-A0A519UE96-F1
#
_entry.id   AF-A0A519UE96-F1
#
_cell.length_a   1.000
_cell.length_b   1.000
_cell.length_c   1.000
_cell.angle_alpha   90.00
_cell.angle_beta   90.00
_cell.angle_gamma   90.00
#
_symmetry.space_group_name_H-M   'P 1'
#
loop_
_entity.id
_entity.type
_entity.pdbx_description
1 polymer ?
#
loop_
_entity_poly.entity_id
_entity_poly.type
_entity_poly.pdbx_seq_one_letter_code
_entity_poly.pdbx_strand_id
1 'polypeptide(L)'
;MNNSTRRKFLRNSSIAATGLVLATPSGAKITNNRRKAIACAPGSITQLFGTLASVRSGNWSDASTWGGRVPGTGDTPVINAGHTVIFDQANTTVGGVNVNSGGTLQFDSNKSVALVSTANIIVYGRLVMKPSSASVDHFIQFINISE
;
A
#
# COMPACT_ATOMS: atom_id res chain seq x y z
N MET A 1 -8.39 -47.32 1.00
CA MET A 1 -8.34 -47.88 -0.36
C MET A 1 -8.45 -46.74 -1.36
N ASN A 2 -7.57 -46.79 -2.35
CA ASN A 2 -7.26 -45.76 -3.35
C ASN A 2 -8.45 -45.40 -4.25
N ASN A 3 -8.49 -44.16 -4.76
CA ASN A 3 -8.42 -44.01 -6.21
C ASN A 3 -7.76 -42.70 -6.66
N SER A 4 -6.68 -42.87 -7.42
CA SER A 4 -5.81 -41.85 -8.01
C SER A 4 -6.09 -41.84 -9.50
N THR A 5 -6.31 -40.65 -10.10
CA THR A 5 -6.36 -40.54 -11.56
C THR A 5 -5.57 -39.33 -12.04
N ARG A 6 -4.25 -39.51 -12.10
CA ARG A 6 -3.31 -38.70 -12.88
C ARG A 6 -2.95 -39.46 -14.15
N ARG A 7 -3.13 -38.88 -15.34
CA ARG A 7 -2.49 -39.24 -16.64
C ARG A 7 -2.81 -38.11 -17.64
N LYS A 8 -1.95 -37.11 -17.85
CA LYS A 8 -0.83 -37.06 -18.84
C LYS A 8 -1.16 -37.75 -20.16
N PHE A 9 -1.53 -36.98 -21.19
CA PHE A 9 -1.23 -37.31 -22.58
C PHE A 9 -1.37 -36.08 -23.47
N LEU A 10 -0.27 -35.58 -24.02
CA LEU A 10 -0.15 -34.99 -25.37
C LEU A 10 1.36 -34.82 -25.62
N ARG A 11 1.99 -35.93 -26.03
CA ARG A 11 3.22 -35.92 -26.81
C ARG A 11 2.82 -36.06 -28.28
N ASN A 12 3.61 -35.43 -29.14
CA ASN A 12 3.66 -35.54 -30.61
C ASN A 12 2.84 -34.50 -31.39
N SER A 13 3.42 -33.31 -31.51
CA SER A 13 3.28 -32.49 -32.71
C SER A 13 4.67 -32.25 -33.29
N SER A 14 5.15 -33.19 -34.09
CA SER A 14 6.33 -33.00 -34.94
C SER A 14 5.93 -32.07 -36.09
N ILE A 15 6.30 -30.79 -35.99
CA ILE A 15 6.14 -29.83 -37.08
C ILE A 15 7.38 -29.97 -37.98
N ALA A 16 7.16 -30.45 -39.21
CA ALA A 16 8.18 -30.50 -40.23
C ALA A 16 8.69 -29.07 -40.50
N ALA A 17 9.98 -28.87 -40.29
CA ALA A 17 10.68 -27.62 -40.55
C ALA A 17 10.84 -27.43 -42.06
N THR A 18 9.91 -26.70 -42.68
CA THR A 18 10.14 -26.11 -44.00
C THR A 18 10.78 -24.74 -43.77
N GLY A 19 12.05 -24.61 -44.18
CA GLY A 19 12.87 -23.43 -43.95
C GLY A 19 12.32 -22.20 -44.66
N LEU A 20 12.00 -21.16 -43.88
CA LEU A 20 11.82 -19.80 -44.36
C LEU A 20 13.11 -19.04 -44.07
N VAL A 21 13.90 -18.78 -45.11
CA VAL A 21 15.10 -17.94 -45.02
C VAL A 21 14.66 -16.48 -45.04
N LEU A 22 14.61 -15.83 -43.87
CA LEU A 22 14.48 -14.38 -43.74
C LEU A 22 15.88 -13.77 -43.94
N ALA A 23 16.12 -13.20 -45.12
CA ALA A 23 17.27 -12.35 -45.35
C ALA A 23 17.16 -11.12 -44.44
N THR A 24 18.11 -10.95 -43.51
CA THR A 24 18.25 -9.74 -42.71
C THR A 24 18.80 -8.61 -43.60
N PRO A 25 18.11 -7.47 -43.77
CA PRO A 25 18.82 -6.27 -44.16
C PRO A 25 19.71 -5.87 -42.98
N SER A 26 21.01 -6.03 -43.20
CA SER A 26 22.08 -5.36 -42.46
C SER A 26 21.73 -3.89 -42.23
N GLY A 27 21.79 -3.42 -40.98
CA GLY A 27 21.97 -1.99 -40.69
C GLY A 27 20.88 -1.24 -39.92
N ALA A 28 19.94 -1.89 -39.24
CA ALA A 28 19.11 -1.18 -38.26
C ALA A 28 19.90 -0.98 -36.96
N LYS A 29 20.56 0.18 -36.80
CA LYS A 29 21.13 0.60 -35.52
C LYS A 29 20.03 0.53 -34.47
N ILE A 30 20.28 -0.19 -33.38
CA ILE A 30 19.43 -0.17 -32.18
C ILE A 30 19.56 1.24 -31.59
N THR A 31 18.75 2.17 -32.09
CA THR A 31 18.55 3.45 -31.44
C THR A 31 17.83 3.14 -30.14
N ASN A 32 18.58 3.27 -29.04
CA ASN A 32 18.05 3.44 -27.69
C ASN A 32 17.13 4.67 -27.71
N ASN A 33 15.89 4.47 -28.16
CA ASN A 33 14.81 5.43 -28.04
C ASN A 33 14.46 5.49 -26.55
N ARG A 34 15.28 6.25 -25.82
CA ARG A 34 14.84 7.01 -24.65
C ARG A 34 13.48 7.57 -25.04
N ARG A 35 12.42 7.09 -24.40
CA ARG A 35 11.08 7.68 -24.49
C ARG A 35 11.16 9.12 -23.95
N LYS A 36 11.71 10.02 -24.76
CA LYS A 36 11.64 11.48 -24.63
C LYS A 36 10.54 11.95 -25.58
N ALA A 37 9.30 11.54 -25.32
CA ALA A 37 8.17 11.99 -26.13
C ALA A 37 6.83 11.82 -25.40
N ILE A 38 6.71 12.27 -24.16
CA ILE A 38 5.45 12.78 -23.59
C ILE A 38 5.87 13.87 -22.57
N ALA A 39 6.04 15.11 -23.04
CA ALA A 39 6.65 16.18 -22.24
C ALA A 39 5.78 17.43 -22.03
N CYS A 40 4.46 17.36 -22.25
CA CYS A 40 3.58 18.52 -21.99
C CYS A 40 2.26 18.22 -21.25
N ALA A 41 2.04 17.00 -20.77
CA ALA A 41 1.01 16.80 -19.74
C ALA A 41 1.71 16.83 -18.39
N PRO A 42 1.37 17.75 -17.45
CA PRO A 42 1.71 17.49 -16.06
C PRO A 42 1.14 16.12 -15.75
N GLY A 43 2.01 15.18 -15.38
CA GLY A 43 1.60 13.86 -14.91
C GLY A 43 0.81 14.05 -13.63
N SER A 44 -0.46 14.41 -13.76
CA SER A 44 -1.41 14.42 -12.66
C SER A 44 -1.75 12.97 -12.42
N ILE A 45 -0.88 12.29 -11.67
CA ILE A 45 -1.26 11.07 -10.98
C ILE A 45 -2.42 11.47 -10.08
N THR A 46 -3.63 11.15 -10.52
CA THR A 46 -4.83 11.34 -9.70
C THR A 46 -4.60 10.47 -8.46
N GLN A 47 -4.39 11.11 -7.32
CA GLN A 47 -4.19 10.38 -6.07
C GLN A 47 -5.49 9.64 -5.76
N LEU A 48 -5.46 8.32 -5.87
CA LEU A 48 -6.61 7.48 -5.54
C LEU A 48 -6.73 7.44 -4.02
N PHE A 49 -7.73 8.15 -3.51
CA PHE A 49 -8.16 8.01 -2.12
C PHE A 49 -8.89 6.69 -1.96
N GLY A 50 -8.63 6.00 -0.85
CA GLY A 50 -9.30 4.73 -0.61
C GLY A 50 -9.12 4.18 0.78
N THR A 51 -9.71 3.02 0.98
CA THR A 51 -9.49 2.21 2.18
C THR A 51 -8.17 1.48 2.04
N LEU A 52 -7.22 1.74 2.95
CA LEU A 52 -5.89 1.10 2.96
C LEU A 52 -5.77 0.21 4.19
N ALA A 53 -5.80 -1.10 4.00
CA ALA A 53 -5.72 -2.05 5.10
C ALA A 53 -4.27 -2.42 5.43
N SER A 54 -3.96 -2.56 6.72
CA SER A 54 -2.64 -3.06 7.13
C SER A 54 -2.48 -4.52 6.70
N VAL A 55 -1.36 -4.83 6.05
CA VAL A 55 -1.02 -6.19 5.59
C VAL A 55 -0.08 -6.90 6.56
N ARG A 56 0.51 -6.15 7.51
CA ARG A 56 1.35 -6.64 8.60
C ARG A 56 1.39 -5.64 9.75
N SER A 57 1.89 -6.06 10.91
CA SER A 57 2.33 -5.14 11.96
C SER A 57 3.57 -4.36 11.53
N GLY A 58 3.70 -3.12 11.99
CA GLY A 58 4.83 -2.26 11.64
C GLY A 58 4.58 -0.79 11.90
N ASN A 59 5.51 0.05 11.45
CA ASN A 59 5.36 1.49 11.54
C ASN A 59 4.35 2.01 10.51
N TRP A 60 3.62 3.04 10.88
CA TRP A 60 2.71 3.74 9.98
C TRP A 60 3.46 4.32 8.79
N SER A 61 4.66 4.86 9.02
CA SER A 61 5.54 5.43 7.99
C SER A 61 6.09 4.42 6.97
N ASP A 62 5.98 3.12 7.23
CA ASP A 62 6.48 2.08 6.33
C ASP A 62 5.39 1.66 5.33
N ALA A 63 5.63 1.89 4.04
CA ALA A 63 4.72 1.55 2.96
C ALA A 63 4.37 0.05 2.92
N SER A 64 5.27 -0.83 3.36
CA SER A 64 5.04 -2.28 3.42
C SER A 64 4.08 -2.69 4.54
N THR A 65 3.81 -1.82 5.52
CA THR A 65 2.70 -2.01 6.48
C THR A 65 1.35 -1.97 5.78
N TRP A 66 1.25 -1.26 4.66
CA TRP A 66 0.01 -0.93 3.94
C TRP A 66 -0.09 -1.54 2.55
N GLY A 67 0.78 -2.50 2.22
CA GLY A 67 0.77 -3.16 0.92
C GLY A 67 1.35 -2.32 -0.24
N GLY A 68 2.10 -1.25 0.06
CA GLY A 68 2.90 -0.53 -0.94
C GLY A 68 2.78 0.99 -0.92
N ARG A 69 1.86 1.58 -0.15
CA ARG A 69 1.71 3.04 -0.02
C ARG A 69 1.26 3.44 1.38
N VAL A 70 1.96 4.40 1.98
CA VAL A 70 1.57 4.98 3.28
C VAL A 70 0.26 5.78 3.11
N PRO A 71 -0.73 5.61 3.99
CA PRO A 71 -1.95 6.40 3.94
C PRO A 71 -1.70 7.88 4.18
N GLY A 72 -2.38 8.72 3.41
CA GLY A 72 -2.34 10.17 3.55
C GLY A 72 -3.72 10.79 3.48
N THR A 73 -3.76 12.07 3.11
CA THR A 73 -5.00 12.86 3.05
C THR A 73 -6.07 12.15 2.24
N GLY A 74 -7.30 12.07 2.78
CA GLY A 74 -8.44 11.44 2.13
C GLY A 74 -8.49 9.91 2.20
N ASP A 75 -7.40 9.23 2.55
CA ASP A 75 -7.41 7.78 2.76
C ASP A 75 -8.09 7.40 4.09
N THR A 76 -8.66 6.21 4.15
CA THR A 76 -9.18 5.62 5.40
C THR A 76 -8.37 4.37 5.74
N PRO A 77 -7.37 4.47 6.63
CA PRO A 77 -6.55 3.35 7.05
C PRO A 77 -7.38 2.37 7.88
N VAL A 78 -7.24 1.08 7.59
CA VAL A 78 -7.88 -0.01 8.35
C VAL A 78 -6.79 -0.84 9.00
N ILE A 79 -6.79 -0.91 10.32
CA ILE A 79 -5.87 -1.79 11.05
C ILE A 79 -6.56 -3.14 11.23
N ASN A 80 -6.06 -4.14 10.53
CA ASN A 80 -6.62 -5.49 10.57
C ASN A 80 -6.38 -6.19 11.91
N ALA A 81 -7.21 -7.19 12.19
CA ALA A 81 -7.09 -8.03 13.37
C ALA A 81 -5.70 -8.70 13.44
N GLY A 82 -5.11 -8.74 14.63
CA GLY A 82 -3.78 -9.31 14.86
C GLY A 82 -2.62 -8.39 14.46
N HIS A 83 -2.89 -7.23 13.87
CA HIS A 83 -1.85 -6.25 13.52
C HIS A 83 -1.72 -5.16 14.59
N THR A 84 -0.48 -4.81 14.90
CA THR A 84 -0.14 -3.60 15.65
C THR A 84 0.56 -2.63 14.73
N VAL A 85 -0.06 -1.47 14.51
CA VAL A 85 0.53 -0.37 13.72
C VAL A 85 1.00 0.71 14.67
N ILE A 86 2.28 1.09 14.56
CA ILE A 86 2.90 2.14 15.36
C ILE A 86 2.79 3.47 14.60
N PHE A 87 1.99 4.40 15.08
CA PHE A 87 1.90 5.76 14.57
C PHE A 87 3.12 6.57 15.01
N ASP A 88 4.07 6.72 14.07
CA ASP A 88 5.41 7.26 14.29
C ASP A 88 5.69 8.56 13.51
N GLN A 89 4.65 9.12 12.89
CA GLN A 89 4.68 10.34 12.09
C GLN A 89 4.33 11.56 12.95
N ALA A 90 5.11 12.64 12.82
CA ALA A 90 4.91 13.85 13.61
C ALA A 90 3.54 14.51 13.37
N ASN A 91 3.10 14.53 12.11
CA ASN A 91 1.78 15.03 11.72
C ASN A 91 1.31 14.27 10.48
N THR A 92 0.08 13.74 10.49
CA THR A 92 -0.51 13.11 9.30
C THR A 92 -2.00 13.36 9.27
N THR A 93 -2.48 13.83 8.11
CA THR A 93 -3.91 14.00 7.82
C THR A 93 -4.46 12.78 7.09
N VAL A 94 -5.60 12.26 7.52
CA VAL A 94 -6.34 11.17 6.88
C VAL A 94 -7.83 11.47 6.79
N GLY A 95 -8.51 10.76 5.89
CA GLY A 95 -9.96 10.84 5.74
C GLY A 95 -10.74 10.27 6.92
N GLY A 96 -10.14 9.40 7.73
CA GLY A 96 -10.74 8.66 8.84
C GLY A 96 -9.79 7.56 9.28
N VAL A 97 -10.10 6.79 10.33
CA VAL A 97 -9.35 5.57 10.69
C VAL A 97 -10.33 4.51 11.20
N ASN A 98 -10.10 3.24 10.84
CA ASN A 98 -10.80 2.12 11.45
C ASN A 98 -9.80 1.15 12.09
N VAL A 99 -9.93 0.92 13.39
CA VAL A 99 -9.18 -0.11 14.11
C VAL A 99 -10.11 -1.29 14.34
N ASN A 100 -9.97 -2.35 13.55
CA ASN A 100 -10.82 -3.53 13.67
C ASN A 100 -10.58 -4.24 15.01
N SER A 101 -11.56 -5.07 15.43
CA SER A 101 -11.40 -5.91 16.61
C SER A 101 -10.13 -6.76 16.52
N GLY A 102 -9.34 -6.81 17.59
CA GLY A 102 -8.02 -7.47 17.61
C GLY A 102 -6.89 -6.70 16.93
N GLY A 103 -7.15 -5.56 16.29
CA GLY A 103 -6.13 -4.64 15.79
C GLY A 103 -5.70 -3.62 16.85
N THR A 104 -4.49 -3.08 16.71
CA THR A 104 -3.97 -2.04 17.60
C THR A 104 -3.38 -0.86 16.81
N LEU A 105 -3.87 0.35 17.07
CA LEU A 105 -3.18 1.60 16.74
C LEU A 105 -2.42 2.08 17.97
N GLN A 106 -1.10 2.10 17.90
CA GLN A 106 -0.26 2.57 18.99
C GLN A 106 0.53 3.79 18.58
N PHE A 107 0.42 4.88 19.33
CA PHE A 107 1.24 6.06 19.12
C PHE A 107 2.65 5.78 19.65
N ASP A 108 3.68 6.15 18.89
CA ASP A 108 5.07 6.01 19.30
C ASP A 108 5.29 6.77 20.62
N SER A 109 5.67 6.05 21.67
CA SER A 109 5.77 6.61 23.02
C SER A 109 6.84 7.69 23.14
N ASN A 110 7.82 7.73 22.23
CA ASN A 110 8.97 8.63 22.32
C ASN A 110 8.88 9.83 21.37
N LYS A 111 7.78 9.96 20.62
CA LYS A 111 7.60 11.04 19.66
C LYS A 111 6.33 11.81 19.95
N SER A 112 6.42 13.13 19.87
CA SER A 112 5.23 13.96 19.79
C SER A 112 4.61 13.78 18.41
N VAL A 113 3.35 13.36 18.37
CA VAL A 113 2.67 12.96 17.13
C VAL A 113 1.23 13.47 17.13
N ALA A 114 0.75 13.87 15.96
CA ALA A 114 -0.61 14.31 15.73
C ALA A 114 -1.26 13.55 14.57
N LEU A 115 -2.31 12.79 14.88
CA LEU A 115 -3.20 12.20 13.88
C LEU A 115 -4.35 13.18 13.63
N VAL A 116 -4.37 13.74 12.42
CA VAL A 116 -5.40 14.69 11.99
C VAL A 116 -6.42 13.95 11.12
N SER A 117 -7.71 14.09 11.41
CA SER A 117 -8.77 13.43 10.64
C SER A 117 -9.85 14.39 10.19
N THR A 118 -10.32 14.22 8.96
CA THR A 118 -11.47 14.95 8.42
C THR A 118 -12.80 14.20 8.59
N ALA A 119 -12.78 12.98 9.15
CA ALA A 119 -13.98 12.24 9.48
C ALA A 119 -13.76 11.37 10.73
N ASN A 120 -14.57 10.34 10.89
CA ASN A 120 -14.59 9.54 12.11
C ASN A 120 -13.35 8.65 12.26
N ILE A 121 -12.93 8.51 13.51
CA ILE A 121 -12.03 7.44 13.95
C ILE A 121 -12.87 6.43 14.71
N ILE A 122 -12.92 5.20 14.20
CA ILE A 122 -13.69 4.10 14.77
C ILE A 122 -12.70 3.10 15.37
N VAL A 123 -12.88 2.77 16.65
CA VAL A 123 -11.98 1.87 17.39
C VAL A 123 -12.79 0.70 17.95
N TYR A 124 -12.76 -0.44 17.24
CA TYR A 124 -13.26 -1.73 17.74
C TYR A 124 -12.17 -2.56 18.43
N GLY A 125 -10.90 -2.29 18.10
CA GLY A 125 -9.73 -2.90 18.72
C GLY A 125 -9.17 -2.03 19.85
N ARG A 126 -7.86 -1.76 19.79
CA ARG A 126 -7.14 -0.99 20.81
C ARG A 126 -6.50 0.26 20.24
N LEU A 127 -6.71 1.39 20.90
CA LEU A 127 -5.98 2.64 20.70
C LEU A 127 -5.05 2.87 21.89
N VAL A 128 -3.77 3.15 21.64
CA VAL A 128 -2.76 3.40 22.69
C VAL A 128 -2.12 4.75 22.48
N MET A 129 -2.41 5.69 23.38
CA MET A 129 -1.77 7.01 23.47
C MET A 129 -1.11 7.10 24.85
N LYS A 130 0.10 6.56 24.96
CA LYS A 130 0.87 6.50 26.21
C LYS A 130 2.27 7.07 25.97
N PRO A 131 2.46 8.39 26.06
CA PRO A 131 3.77 9.01 25.94
C PRO A 131 4.71 8.51 27.05
N SER A 132 6.00 8.44 26.75
CA SER A 132 7.03 7.97 27.69
C SER A 132 7.41 9.01 28.75
N SER A 133 7.05 10.28 28.51
CA SER A 133 7.26 11.39 29.44
C SER A 133 6.23 12.50 29.22
N ALA A 134 6.16 13.45 30.15
CA ALA A 134 5.27 14.62 30.04
C ALA A 134 5.69 15.63 28.95
N SER A 135 6.90 15.50 28.39
CA SER A 135 7.38 16.35 27.29
C SER A 135 7.02 15.79 25.91
N VAL A 136 6.35 14.64 25.84
CA VAL A 136 5.93 13.99 24.60
C VAL A 136 4.41 14.09 24.50
N ASP A 137 3.93 14.71 23.43
CA ASP A 137 2.51 14.99 23.23
C ASP A 137 1.89 14.07 22.17
N HIS A 138 0.77 13.43 22.51
CA HIS A 138 -0.02 12.64 21.57
C HIS A 138 -1.35 13.34 21.32
N PHE A 139 -1.63 13.68 20.06
CA PHE A 139 -2.88 14.33 19.66
C PHE A 139 -3.67 13.51 18.65
N ILE A 140 -4.99 13.54 18.83
CA ILE A 140 -5.95 13.28 17.76
C ILE A 140 -6.71 14.59 17.54
N GLN A 141 -6.68 15.09 16.31
CA GLN A 141 -7.35 16.33 15.95
C GLN A 141 -8.37 16.06 14.85
N PHE A 142 -9.60 16.50 15.06
CA PHE A 142 -10.61 16.49 14.02
C PHE A 142 -10.69 17.88 13.38
N ILE A 143 -10.64 17.95 12.05
CA ILE A 143 -10.68 19.20 11.29
C ILE A 143 -11.77 19.14 10.24
N ASN A 144 -12.31 20.31 9.87
CA ASN A 144 -13.35 20.44 8.83
C ASN A 144 -14.59 19.55 9.10
N ILE A 145 -14.91 19.29 10.37
CA ILE A 145 -16.11 18.56 10.76
C ILE A 145 -17.30 19.52 10.72
N SER A 146 -18.39 19.09 10.06
CA SER A 146 -19.70 19.71 10.21
C SER A 146 -20.43 18.96 11.32
N GLU A 147 -20.64 19.64 12.45
CA GLU A 147 -21.40 19.13 13.60
C GLU A 147 -22.90 19.33 13.44
#